data_AF-A0AAW9EA59-F1
#
_entry.id   AF-A0AAW9EA59-F1
#
_cell.length_a   1.000
_cell.length_b   1.000
_cell.length_c   1.000
_cell.angle_alpha   90.00
_cell.angle_beta   90.00
_cell.angle_gamma   90.00
#
_symmetry.space_group_name_H-M   'P 1'
#
loop_
_entity.id
_entity.type
_entity.pdbx_description
1 polymer ?
#
loop_
_entity_poly.entity_id
_entity_poly.type
_entity_poly.pdbx_seq_one_letter_code
_entity_poly.pdbx_strand_id
1 'polypeptide(L)'
;RKLFFNLRKNKKRLGWFNQDEVELVAKELGVSESDVREMESRMSAQDMAFDMSADDSDDSHPVAPVLFLEDKSSDFADGIEEDNWDNHAADRLTLAIKTLDERSQDIIRARWLE
;
A
#
# COMPACT_ATOMS: atom_id res chain seq x y z
N ARG A 1 2.44 10.60 21.50
CA ARG A 1 1.21 10.75 22.33
C ARG A 1 1.07 12.14 22.97
N LYS A 2 2.10 12.72 23.61
CA LYS A 2 2.01 14.05 24.27
C LYS A 2 1.60 15.21 23.35
N LEU A 3 2.02 15.15 22.08
CA LEU A 3 1.74 16.18 21.07
C LEU A 3 0.24 16.30 20.73
N PHE A 4 -0.47 15.17 20.59
CA PHE A 4 -1.93 15.14 20.36
C PHE A 4 -2.73 15.81 21.48
N PHE A 5 -2.39 15.53 22.75
CA PHE A 5 -3.08 16.13 23.89
C PHE A 5 -2.87 17.65 23.96
N ASN A 6 -1.66 18.12 23.63
CA ASN A 6 -1.34 19.54 23.59
C ASN A 6 -2.03 20.25 22.40
N LEU A 7 -2.06 19.63 21.22
CA LEU A 7 -2.79 20.12 20.04
C LEU A 7 -4.29 20.25 20.32
N ARG A 8 -4.91 19.22 20.91
CA ARG A 8 -6.34 19.24 21.29
C ARG A 8 -6.66 20.34 22.30
N LYS A 9 -5.74 20.61 23.24
CA LYS A 9 -5.89 21.68 24.23
C LYS A 9 -5.77 23.07 23.59
N ASN A 10 -4.91 23.24 22.58
CA ASN A 10 -4.67 24.51 21.90
C ASN A 10 -5.64 24.81 20.75
N LYS A 11 -6.43 23.81 20.31
CA LYS A 11 -7.43 23.97 19.25
C LYS A 11 -8.64 24.75 19.75
N LYS A 12 -8.63 26.08 19.59
CA LYS A 12 -9.73 27.00 19.99
C LYS A 12 -10.96 26.91 19.08
N ARG A 13 -10.83 26.35 17.87
CA ARG A 13 -11.89 26.24 16.86
C ARG A 13 -11.96 24.85 16.24
N LEU A 14 -13.19 24.38 15.98
CA LEU A 14 -13.46 23.13 15.26
C LEU A 14 -13.21 23.36 13.75
N GLY A 15 -11.98 23.14 13.27
CA GLY A 15 -11.60 23.32 11.86
C GLY A 15 -10.12 23.06 11.64
N TRP A 16 -9.68 22.91 10.39
CA TRP A 16 -8.26 22.75 10.03
C TRP A 16 -7.44 24.01 10.37
N PHE A 17 -6.18 23.85 10.78
CA PHE A 17 -5.29 24.96 11.07
C PHE A 17 -4.84 25.64 9.78
N ASN A 18 -4.89 26.96 9.77
CA ASN A 18 -4.24 27.73 8.70
C ASN A 18 -2.72 27.69 8.87
N GLN A 19 -1.96 28.06 7.83
CA GLN A 19 -0.49 28.02 7.86
C GLN A 19 0.10 28.81 9.04
N ASP A 20 -0.46 29.99 9.35
CA ASP A 20 -0.02 30.81 10.49
C ASP A 20 -0.27 30.14 11.85
N GLU A 21 -1.35 29.36 11.97
CA GLU A 21 -1.68 28.61 13.19
C GLU A 21 -0.74 27.41 13.36
N VAL A 22 -0.38 26.74 12.24
CA VAL A 22 0.60 25.65 12.23
C VAL A 22 1.97 26.14 12.69
N GLU A 23 2.46 27.26 12.18
CA GLU A 23 3.75 27.84 12.55
C GLU A 23 3.78 28.24 14.04
N LEU A 24 2.72 28.89 14.53
CA LEU A 24 2.61 29.30 15.93
C LEU A 24 2.66 28.07 16.86
N VAL A 25 1.89 27.04 16.55
CA VAL A 25 1.81 25.81 17.35
C VAL A 25 3.10 25.02 17.29
N ALA A 26 3.75 24.95 16.12
CA ALA A 26 5.06 24.33 15.95
C ALA A 26 6.10 25.00 16.87
N LYS A 27 6.11 26.33 16.90
CA LYS A 27 7.01 27.12 17.77
C LYS A 27 6.70 26.96 19.25
N GLU A 28 5.44 26.94 19.64
CA GLU A 28 5.01 26.79 21.03
C GLU A 28 5.32 25.38 21.58
N LEU A 29 5.19 24.36 20.74
CA LEU A 29 5.40 22.96 21.11
C LEU A 29 6.82 22.47 20.83
N GLY A 30 7.66 23.27 20.18
CA GLY A 30 9.05 22.94 19.86
C GLY A 30 9.19 21.77 18.88
N VAL A 31 8.27 21.65 17.92
CA VAL A 31 8.22 20.59 16.91
C VAL A 31 8.20 21.18 15.51
N SER A 32 8.38 20.35 14.48
CA SER A 32 8.31 20.83 13.10
C SER A 32 6.87 21.11 12.66
N GLU A 33 6.70 21.99 11.67
CA GLU A 33 5.39 22.22 11.04
C GLU A 33 4.83 20.96 10.39
N SER A 34 5.69 20.08 9.84
CA SER A 34 5.27 18.79 9.28
C SER A 34 4.66 17.89 10.35
N ASP A 35 5.25 17.86 11.56
CA ASP A 35 4.71 17.09 12.68
C ASP A 35 3.35 17.64 13.10
N VAL A 36 3.19 18.97 13.14
CA VAL A 36 1.90 19.58 13.48
C VAL A 36 0.83 19.22 12.45
N ARG A 37 1.16 19.29 11.16
CA ARG A 37 0.23 18.96 10.06
C ARG A 37 -0.15 17.47 10.04
N GLU A 38 0.81 16.59 10.28
CA GLU A 38 0.56 15.15 10.37
C GLU A 38 -0.33 14.82 11.58
N MET A 39 -0.03 15.40 12.73
CA MET A 39 -0.79 15.17 13.95
C MET A 39 -2.19 15.79 13.88
N GLU A 40 -2.35 16.90 13.17
CA GLU A 40 -3.68 17.45 12.85
C GLU A 40 -4.47 16.52 11.92
N SER A 41 -3.85 16.02 10.85
CA SER A 41 -4.47 15.05 9.94
C SER A 41 -5.02 13.85 10.73
N ARG A 42 -4.16 13.24 11.54
CA ARG A 42 -4.52 12.09 12.38
C ARG A 42 -5.56 12.42 13.47
N MET A 43 -5.62 13.66 13.95
CA MET A 43 -6.60 14.09 14.95
C MET A 43 -7.97 14.41 14.32
N SER A 44 -7.98 14.91 13.09
CA SER A 44 -9.19 15.25 12.34
C SER A 44 -9.84 14.05 11.65
N ALA A 45 -9.05 13.03 11.33
CA ALA A 45 -9.54 11.76 10.83
C ALA A 45 -10.38 11.09 11.92
N GLN A 46 -11.68 10.96 11.69
CA GLN A 46 -12.52 10.02 12.43
C GLN A 46 -12.11 8.62 11.98
N ASP A 47 -11.83 7.72 12.93
CA ASP A 47 -11.62 6.31 12.61
C ASP A 47 -12.89 5.77 11.96
N MET A 48 -12.86 5.58 10.64
CA MET A 48 -13.95 4.92 9.92
C MET A 48 -13.84 3.41 10.18
N ALA A 49 -14.95 2.80 10.57
CA ALA A 49 -15.01 1.35 10.68
C ALA A 49 -14.82 0.72 9.30
N PHE A 50 -13.97 -0.32 9.23
CA PHE A 50 -13.66 -1.02 7.99
C PHE A 50 -14.86 -1.83 7.47
N ASP A 51 -15.57 -2.48 8.39
CA ASP A 51 -16.80 -3.22 8.15
C ASP A 51 -17.92 -2.53 8.95
N MET A 52 -18.86 -1.91 8.23
CA MET A 52 -20.03 -1.26 8.80
C MET A 52 -21.24 -2.11 8.43
N SER A 53 -21.93 -2.66 9.43
CA SER A 53 -23.17 -3.40 9.22
C SER A 53 -24.25 -2.45 8.69
N ALA A 54 -24.92 -2.83 7.60
CA ALA A 54 -26.01 -2.08 6.98
C ALA A 54 -27.33 -2.07 7.79
N ASP A 55 -27.27 -2.32 9.11
CA ASP A 55 -28.46 -2.52 9.96
C ASP A 55 -29.05 -1.21 10.52
N ASP A 56 -28.46 -0.06 10.24
CA ASP A 56 -29.13 1.22 10.47
C ASP A 56 -29.84 1.68 9.19
N SER A 57 -31.12 1.96 9.37
CA SER A 57 -32.06 2.25 8.30
C SER A 57 -31.84 3.66 7.75
N ASP A 58 -31.05 3.78 6.67
CA ASP A 58 -31.17 4.89 5.71
C ASP A 58 -30.50 4.48 4.38
N ASP A 59 -31.16 4.73 3.25
CA ASP A 59 -30.64 4.49 1.88
C ASP A 59 -29.39 5.36 1.55
N SER A 60 -28.87 6.08 2.56
CA SER A 60 -27.80 7.08 2.50
C SER A 60 -26.51 6.64 3.22
N HIS A 61 -26.39 5.38 3.68
CA HIS A 61 -25.17 4.96 4.36
C HIS A 61 -23.98 4.83 3.39
N PRO A 62 -22.81 5.41 3.72
CA PRO A 62 -21.62 5.25 2.91
C PRO A 62 -21.27 3.75 2.80
N VAL A 63 -21.04 3.29 1.58
CA VAL A 63 -20.61 1.92 1.27
C VAL A 63 -19.40 1.59 2.14
N ALA A 64 -19.46 0.48 2.89
CA ALA A 64 -18.38 0.06 3.78
C ALA A 64 -17.07 -0.14 2.99
N PRO A 65 -15.91 0.30 3.52
CA PRO A 65 -14.62 0.15 2.85
C PRO A 65 -14.29 -1.26 2.35
N VAL A 66 -14.73 -2.29 3.09
CA VAL A 66 -14.56 -3.70 2.71
C VAL A 66 -15.13 -4.06 1.33
N LEU A 67 -16.11 -3.32 0.82
CA LEU A 67 -16.77 -3.63 -0.45
C LEU A 67 -16.04 -3.10 -1.69
N PHE A 68 -15.12 -2.13 -1.52
CA PHE A 68 -14.40 -1.52 -2.64
C PHE A 68 -12.87 -1.53 -2.48
N LEU A 69 -12.36 -1.83 -1.29
CA LEU A 69 -10.92 -2.00 -1.08
C LEU A 69 -10.51 -3.41 -1.53
N GLU A 70 -9.62 -3.45 -2.50
CA GLU A 70 -9.04 -4.68 -3.04
C GLU A 70 -7.71 -4.99 -2.35
N ASP A 71 -7.53 -6.25 -1.93
CA ASP A 71 -6.23 -6.77 -1.53
C ASP A 71 -5.52 -7.39 -2.73
N LYS A 72 -4.52 -6.68 -3.25
CA LYS A 72 -3.69 -7.12 -4.37
C LYS A 72 -2.57 -8.08 -3.98
N SER A 73 -2.33 -8.28 -2.68
CA SER A 73 -1.25 -9.15 -2.20
C SER A 73 -1.68 -10.62 -2.05
N SER A 74 -2.99 -10.87 -2.05
CA SER A 74 -3.57 -12.20 -1.87
C SER A 74 -3.99 -12.86 -3.18
N ASP A 75 -3.60 -12.31 -4.33
CA ASP A 75 -3.90 -12.93 -5.62
C ASP A 75 -2.98 -14.13 -5.87
N PHE A 76 -3.54 -15.34 -5.79
CA PHE A 76 -2.84 -16.58 -6.06
C PHE A 76 -2.69 -16.87 -7.55
N ALA A 77 -3.50 -16.23 -8.41
CA ALA A 77 -3.48 -16.49 -9.84
C ALA A 77 -2.14 -16.09 -10.46
N ASP A 78 -1.61 -14.92 -10.08
CA ASP A 78 -0.34 -14.40 -10.58
C ASP A 78 0.82 -15.35 -10.25
N GLY A 79 0.89 -15.86 -9.01
CA GLY A 79 1.95 -16.79 -8.61
C GLY A 79 1.87 -18.14 -9.35
N ILE A 80 0.67 -18.68 -9.54
CA ILE A 80 0.49 -19.93 -10.31
C ILE A 80 0.80 -19.70 -11.80
N GLU A 81 0.44 -18.54 -12.34
CA GLU A 81 0.75 -18.17 -13.72
C GLU A 81 2.26 -18.08 -13.93
N GLU A 82 2.99 -17.40 -13.05
CA GLU A 82 4.45 -17.28 -13.12
C GLU A 82 5.13 -18.65 -13.05
N ASP A 83 4.76 -19.49 -12.09
CA ASP A 83 5.29 -20.86 -11.95
C ASP A 83 5.02 -21.69 -13.22
N ASN A 84 3.82 -21.62 -13.78
CA ASN A 84 3.47 -22.35 -14.99
C ASN A 84 4.23 -21.81 -16.21
N TRP A 85 4.38 -20.49 -16.29
CA TRP A 85 5.11 -19.83 -17.38
C TRP A 85 6.60 -20.22 -17.36
N ASP A 86 7.23 -20.21 -16.20
CA ASP A 86 8.63 -20.60 -16.01
C ASP A 86 8.86 -22.07 -16.39
N ASN A 87 8.01 -22.97 -15.91
CA ASN A 87 8.09 -24.39 -16.26
C ASN A 87 7.90 -24.61 -17.76
N HIS A 88 6.89 -23.97 -18.36
CA HIS A 88 6.64 -24.05 -19.79
C HIS A 88 7.80 -23.47 -20.62
N ALA A 89 8.37 -22.33 -20.21
CA ALA A 89 9.51 -21.72 -20.87
C ALA A 89 10.75 -22.63 -20.80
N ALA A 90 11.02 -23.23 -19.64
CA ALA A 90 12.12 -24.18 -19.46
C ALA A 90 11.93 -25.44 -20.34
N ASP A 91 10.74 -26.02 -20.37
CA ASP A 91 10.42 -27.18 -21.21
C ASP A 91 10.60 -26.88 -22.70
N ARG A 92 10.12 -25.72 -23.15
CA ARG A 92 10.27 -25.27 -24.55
C ARG A 92 11.74 -25.04 -24.90
N LEU A 93 12.51 -24.44 -23.99
CA LEU A 93 13.94 -24.22 -24.17
C LEU A 93 14.69 -25.54 -24.26
N THR A 94 14.44 -26.49 -23.36
CA THR A 94 15.11 -27.80 -23.38
C THR A 94 14.76 -28.59 -24.64
N LEU A 95 13.51 -28.51 -25.12
CA LEU A 95 13.10 -29.14 -26.36
C LEU A 95 13.80 -28.52 -27.57
N ALA A 96 13.92 -27.19 -27.62
CA ALA A 96 14.62 -26.48 -28.68
C ALA A 96 16.12 -26.83 -28.70
N ILE A 97 16.77 -26.88 -27.53
CA ILE A 97 18.17 -27.28 -27.41
C ILE A 97 18.41 -28.68 -27.98
N LYS A 98 17.50 -29.63 -27.74
CA LYS A 98 17.61 -31.00 -28.29
C LYS A 98 17.60 -31.06 -29.83
N THR A 99 17.10 -30.04 -30.52
CA THR A 99 17.09 -30.00 -32.00
C THR A 99 18.40 -29.48 -32.61
N LEU A 100 19.28 -28.89 -31.78
CA LEU A 100 20.58 -28.40 -32.21
C LEU A 100 21.60 -29.53 -32.30
N ASP A 101 22.67 -29.32 -33.07
CA ASP A 101 23.81 -30.23 -33.11
C ASP A 101 24.60 -30.23 -31.79
N GLU A 102 25.33 -31.32 -31.53
CA GLU A 102 26.06 -31.55 -30.28
C GLU A 102 27.00 -30.39 -29.91
N ARG A 103 27.74 -29.86 -30.88
CA ARG A 103 28.65 -28.73 -30.66
C ARG A 103 27.90 -27.46 -30.28
N SER A 104 26.77 -27.16 -30.92
CA SER A 104 25.93 -25.99 -30.57
C SER A 104 25.28 -26.15 -29.19
N GLN A 105 24.84 -27.35 -28.82
CA GLN A 105 24.32 -27.63 -27.48
C GLN A 105 25.37 -27.37 -26.40
N ASP A 106 26.60 -27.85 -26.59
CA ASP A 106 27.71 -27.66 -25.65
C ASP A 106 28.06 -26.18 -25.48
N ILE A 107 28.12 -25.43 -26.58
CA ILE A 107 28.40 -23.98 -26.53
C ILE A 107 27.33 -23.22 -25.75
N ILE A 108 26.05 -23.56 -25.94
CA ILE A 108 24.94 -22.89 -25.25
C ILE A 108 24.96 -23.22 -23.76
N ARG A 109 25.14 -24.50 -23.40
CA ARG A 109 25.18 -24.93 -21.99
C ARG A 109 26.32 -24.25 -21.22
N ALA A 110 27.55 -24.33 -21.75
CA ALA A 110 28.74 -23.79 -21.09
C ALA A 110 28.76 -22.27 -20.91
N ARG A 111 27.90 -21.53 -21.63
CA ARG A 111 27.84 -20.06 -21.56
C ARG A 111 26.66 -19.52 -20.76
N TRP A 112 25.54 -20.23 -20.71
CA TRP A 112 24.28 -19.69 -20.22
C TRP A 112 23.52 -20.58 -19.22
N LEU A 113 23.86 -21.88 -19.10
CA LEU A 113 23.07 -22.85 -18.31
C LEU A 113 23.88 -23.61 -17.25
N GLU A 114 25.21 -23.66 -17.36
CA GLU A 114 26.14 -24.00 -16.26
C GLU A 114 26.59 -22.73 -15.53
#